data_AF-A0AAV8Y823-F1
#
_entry.id   AF-A0AAV8Y823-F1
#
_cell.length_a   1.000
_cell.length_b   1.000
_cell.length_c   1.000
_cell.angle_alpha   90.00
_cell.angle_beta   90.00
_cell.angle_gamma   90.00
#
_symmetry.space_group_name_H-M   'P 1'
#
loop_
_entity.id
_entity.type
_entity.pdbx_description
1 polymer ?
#
loop_
_entity_poly.entity_id
_entity_poly.type
_entity_poly.pdbx_seq_one_letter_code
_entity_poly.pdbx_strand_id
1 'polypeptide(L)'
;MPVFFILRKSHRQISFLHVYHHCGILLGVWVAARFLPGGHGIWFGLMNTLVHGIMYGYYLLTALDEKWKKKLTLKKFLTQIQIVSITDAYIHTI
;
A
#
# COMPACT_ATOMS: atom_id res chain seq x y z
N MET A 1 0.42 0.95 7.69
CA MET A 1 0.53 2.40 7.39
C MET A 1 -0.28 3.37 8.27
N PRO A 2 -0.85 3.02 9.44
CA PRO A 2 -1.71 3.99 10.16
C PRO A 2 -0.94 5.10 10.89
N VAL A 3 0.30 4.85 11.33
CA VAL A 3 1.04 5.74 12.25
C VAL A 3 1.41 7.09 11.63
N PHE A 4 1.86 7.11 10.36
CA PHE A 4 2.24 8.35 9.67
C PHE A 4 1.05 9.28 9.39
N PHE A 5 -0.16 8.73 9.22
CA PHE A 5 -1.37 9.54 8.98
C PHE A 5 -1.89 10.21 10.25
N ILE A 6 -1.73 9.53 11.39
CA ILE A 6 -2.05 10.08 12.72
C ILE A 6 -1.11 11.25 13.03
N LEU A 7 0.19 11.09 12.77
CA LEU A 7 1.19 12.16 12.97
C LEU A 7 0.99 13.39 12.06
N ARG A 8 0.40 13.23 10.87
CA ARG A 8 0.10 14.35 9.96
C ARG A 8 -1.24 15.05 10.26
N LYS A 9 -1.98 14.65 11.31
CA LYS A 9 -3.34 15.15 11.64
C LYS A 9 -4.34 15.09 10.47
N SER A 10 -4.13 14.22 9.49
CA SER A 10 -4.99 14.10 8.31
C SER A 10 -6.09 13.06 8.56
N HIS A 11 -7.09 13.42 9.37
CA HIS A 11 -8.24 12.55 9.67
C HIS A 11 -9.09 12.23 8.43
N ARG A 12 -8.95 12.98 7.33
CA ARG A 12 -9.69 12.75 6.07
C ARG A 12 -9.22 11.49 5.31
N GLN A 13 -8.02 10.98 5.58
CA GLN A 13 -7.49 9.78 4.92
C GLN A 13 -7.67 8.50 5.73
N ILE A 14 -7.99 8.60 7.02
CA ILE A 14 -8.31 7.46 7.90
C ILE A 14 -9.82 7.23 7.81
N SER A 15 -10.27 6.59 6.73
CA SER A 15 -11.65 6.12 6.62
C SER A 15 -11.84 4.80 7.35
N PHE A 16 -13.08 4.48 7.72
CA PHE A 16 -13.43 3.17 8.31
C PHE A 16 -12.92 2.01 7.44
N LEU A 17 -13.04 2.13 6.11
CA LEU A 17 -12.54 1.15 5.14
C LEU A 17 -11.01 0.95 5.25
N HIS A 18 -10.25 2.02 5.47
CA HIS A 18 -8.79 1.95 5.61
C HIS A 18 -8.38 1.16 6.85
N VAL A 19 -9.06 1.39 7.98
CA VAL A 19 -8.79 0.69 9.24
C VAL A 19 -9.22 -0.77 9.15
N TYR A 20 -10.43 -1.03 8.64
CA TYR A 20 -10.95 -2.40 8.45
C TYR A 20 -10.04 -3.23 7.54
N HIS A 21 -9.64 -2.68 6.39
CA HIS A 21 -8.74 -3.32 5.45
C HIS A 21 -7.36 -3.62 6.06
N HIS A 22 -6.75 -2.66 6.76
CA HIS A 22 -5.44 -2.89 7.38
C HIS A 22 -5.48 -3.89 8.54
N CYS A 23 -6.52 -3.85 9.38
CA CYS A 23 -6.71 -4.82 10.47
C CYS A 23 -6.97 -6.23 9.90
N GLY A 24 -7.81 -6.34 8.86
CA GLY A 24 -8.10 -7.62 8.19
C GLY A 24 -6.86 -8.24 7.55
N ILE A 25 -6.04 -7.44 6.85
CA ILE A 25 -4.79 -7.93 6.26
C ILE A 25 -3.79 -8.36 7.33
N LEU A 26 -3.66 -7.63 8.44
CA LEU A 26 -2.75 -7.99 9.54
C LEU A 26 -3.11 -9.34 10.16
N LEU A 27 -4.40 -9.56 10.43
CA LEU A 27 -4.90 -10.83 10.95
C LEU A 27 -4.76 -11.96 9.91
N GLY A 28 -5.09 -11.68 8.64
CA GLY A 28 -4.96 -12.63 7.54
C GLY A 28 -3.52 -13.07 7.30
N VAL A 29 -2.56 -12.13 7.31
CA VAL A 29 -1.12 -12.41 7.20
C VAL A 29 -0.62 -13.19 8.40
N TRP A 30 -1.09 -12.89 9.62
CA TRP A 30 -0.70 -13.64 10.81
C TRP A 30 -1.17 -15.10 10.76
N VAL A 31 -2.42 -15.33 10.36
CA VAL A 31 -2.96 -16.70 10.17
C VAL A 31 -2.24 -17.40 9.02
N ALA A 32 -2.04 -16.74 7.88
CA ALA A 32 -1.32 -17.31 6.74
C ALA A 32 0.13 -17.68 7.11
N ALA A 33 0.86 -16.80 7.81
CA ALA A 33 2.22 -17.08 8.26
C ALA A 33 2.29 -18.20 9.30
N ARG A 34 1.25 -18.37 10.12
CA ARG A 34 1.18 -19.41 11.16
C ARG A 34 0.86 -20.80 10.60
N PHE A 35 0.03 -20.89 9.56
CA PHE A 35 -0.50 -22.16 9.05
C PHE A 35 -0.03 -22.54 7.64
N LEU A 36 0.43 -21.58 6.84
CA LEU A 36 0.95 -21.78 5.47
C LEU A 36 2.25 -20.97 5.30
N PRO A 37 3.36 -21.37 5.95
CA PRO A 37 4.65 -20.70 5.81
C PRO A 37 5.25 -21.02 4.43
N GLY A 38 4.72 -20.38 3.38
CA GLY A 38 5.14 -20.59 2.00
C GLY A 38 3.96 -20.74 1.03
N GLY A 39 4.01 -20.02 -0.08
CA GLY A 39 3.01 -20.08 -1.16
C GLY A 39 2.92 -18.76 -1.97
N HIS A 40 1.94 -18.69 -2.88
CA HIS A 40 1.62 -17.51 -3.71
C HIS A 40 1.49 -16.18 -2.93
N GLY A 41 1.19 -16.23 -1.62
CA GLY A 41 1.15 -15.07 -0.74
C GLY A 41 2.49 -14.35 -0.53
N ILE A 42 3.63 -15.02 -0.72
CA ILE A 42 4.97 -14.37 -0.65
C ILE A 42 5.18 -13.47 -1.87
N TRP A 43 4.75 -13.91 -3.04
CA TRP A 43 4.82 -13.11 -4.28
C TRP A 43 3.97 -11.85 -4.15
N PHE A 44 2.77 -11.99 -3.60
CA PHE A 44 1.91 -10.85 -3.26
C PHE A 44 2.59 -9.87 -2.30
N GLY A 45 3.22 -10.37 -1.23
CA GLY A 45 3.96 -9.55 -0.27
C GLY A 45 5.15 -8.81 -0.91
N LEU A 46 5.88 -9.47 -1.81
CA LEU A 46 7.03 -8.90 -2.51
C LEU A 46 6.60 -7.77 -3.47
N MET A 47 5.60 -8.02 -4.32
CA MET A 47 5.10 -6.99 -5.24
C MET A 47 4.48 -5.80 -4.50
N ASN A 48 3.73 -6.07 -3.42
CA ASN A 48 3.15 -5.02 -2.59
C ASN A 48 4.24 -4.15 -1.96
N THR A 49 5.27 -4.74 -1.34
CA THR A 49 6.36 -3.98 -0.70
C THR A 49 7.18 -3.16 -1.69
N LEU A 50 7.38 -3.64 -2.93
CA LEU A 50 8.05 -2.87 -3.99
C LEU A 50 7.26 -1.62 -4.40
N VAL A 51 5.97 -1.77 -4.70
CA VAL A 51 5.10 -0.65 -5.07
C VAL A 51 4.94 0.34 -3.94
N HIS A 52 4.85 -0.17 -2.72
CA HIS A 52 4.76 0.61 -1.50
C HIS A 52 6.04 1.40 -1.25
N GLY A 53 7.21 0.84 -1.58
CA GLY A 53 8.50 1.55 -1.59
C GLY A 53 8.51 2.74 -2.55
N ILE A 54 8.02 2.55 -3.79
CA ILE A 54 7.90 3.63 -4.80
C ILE A 54 6.92 4.72 -4.32
N MET A 55 5.78 4.30 -3.78
CA MET A 55 4.78 5.22 -3.24
C MET A 55 5.35 6.04 -2.07
N TYR A 56 6.13 5.42 -1.18
CA TYR A 56 6.79 6.13 -0.09
C TYR A 56 7.86 7.10 -0.57
N GLY A 57 8.62 6.74 -1.60
CA GLY A 57 9.55 7.66 -2.26
C GLY A 57 8.85 8.92 -2.75
N TYR A 58 7.66 8.78 -3.35
CA TYR A 58 6.83 9.93 -3.72
C TYR A 58 6.35 10.75 -2.52
N TYR A 59 5.95 10.10 -1.42
CA TYR A 59 5.57 10.83 -0.21
C TYR A 59 6.73 11.58 0.44
N LEU A 60 7.95 11.04 0.40
CA LEU A 60 9.15 11.75 0.86
C LEU A 60 9.44 12.96 -0.04
N LEU A 61 9.40 12.79 -1.37
CA LEU A 61 9.61 13.89 -2.32
C LEU A 61 8.58 15.01 -2.18
N THR A 62 7.31 14.66 -1.94
CA THR A 62 6.23 15.64 -1.70
C THR A 62 6.27 16.28 -0.31
N ALA A 63 6.99 15.70 0.65
CA ALA A 63 7.27 16.30 1.95
C ALA A 63 8.47 17.26 1.89
N LEU A 64 9.45 16.98 1.02
CA LEU A 64 10.63 17.84 0.81
C LEU A 64 10.32 19.09 -0.04
N ASP A 65 9.48 18.97 -1.07
CA ASP A 65 9.10 20.10 -1.91
C ASP A 65 7.63 20.00 -2.37
N GLU A 66 6.83 21.02 -2.04
CA GLU A 66 5.41 21.09 -2.39
C GLU A 66 5.14 21.17 -3.90
N LYS A 67 6.14 21.51 -4.72
CA LYS A 67 6.03 21.48 -6.18
C LYS A 67 5.64 20.09 -6.69
N TRP A 68 6.06 19.02 -6.00
CA TRP A 68 5.73 17.64 -6.37
C TRP A 68 4.30 17.25 -5.98
N LYS A 69 3.67 17.91 -5.00
CA LYS A 69 2.24 17.70 -4.68
C LYS A 69 1.34 18.11 -5.83
N LYS A 70 1.72 19.14 -6.59
CA LYS A 70 0.94 19.65 -7.73
C LYS A 70 1.03 18.79 -8.99
N LYS A 71 1.98 17.86 -9.07
CA LYS A 71 2.16 16.97 -10.23
C LYS A 71 1.12 15.84 -10.21
N LEU A 72 -0.06 16.13 -10.75
CA LEU A 72 -1.18 15.19 -10.94
C LEU A 72 -0.80 13.95 -11.75
N THR A 73 0.13 14.07 -12.71
CA THR A 73 0.64 12.96 -13.53
C THR A 73 1.36 11.91 -12.70
N LEU A 74 2.21 12.34 -11.77
CA LEU A 74 2.97 11.43 -10.91
C LEU A 74 2.02 10.68 -9.96
N LYS A 75 0.99 11.37 -9.46
CA LYS A 75 -0.06 10.76 -8.63
C LYS A 75 -0.88 9.72 -9.41
N LYS A 76 -1.30 10.03 -10.64
CA LYS A 76 -2.03 9.09 -11.52
C LYS A 76 -1.20 7.84 -11.82
N PHE A 77 0.08 8.01 -12.12
CA PHE A 77 0.99 6.90 -12.40
C PHE A 77 1.15 5.97 -11.18
N LEU A 78 1.27 6.53 -9.98
CA LEU A 78 1.31 5.75 -8.74
C LEU A 78 0.01 4.96 -8.53
N THR A 79 -1.16 5.57 -8.75
CA THR A 79 -2.44 4.84 -8.65
C THR A 79 -2.56 3.73 -9.70
N GLN A 80 -2.07 3.95 -10.92
CA GLN A 80 -2.04 2.92 -11.97
C GLN A 80 -1.15 1.74 -11.59
N ILE A 81 0.07 1.99 -11.12
CA ILE A 81 0.98 0.94 -10.64
C ILE A 81 0.31 0.14 -9.52
N GLN A 82 -0.34 0.83 -8.58
CA GLN A 82 -0.97 0.19 -7.43
C GLN A 82 -2.16 -0.70 -7.82
N ILE A 83 -2.95 -0.30 -8.82
CA ILE A 83 -4.03 -1.12 -9.38
C ILE A 83 -3.45 -2.33 -10.12
N VAL A 84 -2.42 -2.13 -10.95
CA VAL A 84 -1.77 -3.22 -11.69
C VAL A 84 -1.21 -4.28 -10.75
N SER A 85 -0.58 -3.89 -9.65
CA SER A 85 -0.06 -4.85 -8.66
C SER A 85 -1.15 -5.62 -7.91
N ILE A 86 -2.34 -5.06 -7.75
CA ILE A 86 -3.49 -5.78 -7.18
C ILE A 86 -4.06 -6.77 -8.20
N THR A 87 -4.14 -6.39 -9.47
CA THR A 87 -4.60 -7.28 -10.54
C THR A 87 -3.63 -8.43 -10.79
N ASP A 88 -2.33 -8.14 -10.82
CA ASP A 88 -1.28 -9.17 -10.93
C ASP A 88 -1.35 -10.16 -9.77
N ALA A 89 -1.53 -9.65 -8.54
CA ALA A 89 -1.74 -10.50 -7.37
C ALA A 89 -2.95 -11.43 -7.50
N TYR A 90 -4.05 -10.94 -8.07
CA TYR A 90 -5.25 -11.74 -8.29
C TYR A 90 -5.01 -12.83 -9.35
N ILE A 91 -4.31 -12.51 -10.44
CA ILE A 91 -3.94 -13.47 -11.51
C ILE A 91 -3.00 -14.54 -10.97
N HIS A 92 -2.00 -14.15 -10.17
CA HIS A 92 -1.03 -15.07 -9.59
C HIS A 92 -1.59 -15.96 -8.47
N THR A 93 -2.82 -15.70 -8.01
CA THR A 93 -3.50 -16.45 -6.94
C THR A 93 -4.57 -17.41 -7.48
N ILE A 94 -4.96 -17.28 -8.75
CA ILE A 94 -5.82 -18.24 -9.49
C ILE A 94 -4.97 -19.42 -9.96
#